data_AF-A0A955KI36-F1
#
_entry.id   AF-A0A955KI36-F1
#
_cell.length_a   1.000
_cell.length_b   1.000
_cell.length_c   1.000
_cell.angle_alpha   90.00
_cell.angle_beta   90.00
_cell.angle_gamma   90.00
#
_symmetry.space_group_name_H-M   'P 1'
#
loop_
_entity.id
_entity.type
_entity.pdbx_description
1 polymer ?
#
loop_
_entity_poly.entity_id
_entity_poly.type
_entity_poly.pdbx_seq_one_letter_code
_entity_poly.pdbx_strand_id
1 'polypeptide(L)' 'IMYWSPDVIVLGGSMIVGDPAIMVDDIRKYTVESLDGFVESPLITKAKLGDEAGLYGAMGILKKRHKKCSDD' A
#
# COMPACT_ATOMS: atom_id res chain seq x y z
N ILE A 1 3.43 10.23 4.95
CA ILE A 1 2.50 9.72 5.98
C ILE A 1 1.69 10.88 6.57
N MET A 2 2.32 11.85 7.22
CA MET A 2 1.66 13.02 7.85
C MET A 2 0.66 13.80 6.98
N TYR A 3 1.02 14.13 5.73
CA TYR A 3 0.15 14.97 4.88
C TYR A 3 -1.06 14.25 4.30
N TRP A 4 -1.00 12.92 4.18
CA TRP A 4 -2.04 12.12 3.55
C TRP A 4 -2.83 11.28 4.55
N SER A 5 -2.34 11.18 5.79
CA SER A 5 -2.92 10.44 6.93
C SER A 5 -3.64 9.16 6.53
N PRO A 6 -2.97 8.23 5.81
CA PRO A 6 -3.62 7.02 5.35
C PRO A 6 -3.93 6.10 6.53
N ASP A 7 -5.02 5.34 6.48
CA ASP A 7 -5.27 4.28 7.47
C ASP A 7 -4.28 3.10 7.30
N VAL A 8 -3.89 2.82 6.05
CA VAL A 8 -3.04 1.68 5.68
C VAL A 8 -2.03 2.05 4.61
N ILE A 9 -0.80 1.56 4.76
CA ILE A 9 0.26 1.62 3.76
C ILE A 9 0.58 0.19 3.31
N VAL A 10 0.43 -0.07 2.01
CA VAL A 10 0.77 -1.35 1.39
C VAL A 10 2.10 -1.20 0.65
N LEU A 11 3.12 -1.94 1.09
CA LEU A 11 4.47 -1.94 0.52
C LEU A 11 4.65 -3.15 -0.41
N GLY A 12 4.97 -2.91 -1.67
CA GLY A 12 5.21 -3.94 -2.67
C GLY A 12 6.56 -3.75 -3.37
N GLY A 13 6.70 -4.40 -4.54
CA GLY A 13 7.95 -4.37 -5.32
C GLY A 13 9.00 -5.35 -4.79
N SER A 14 9.97 -5.67 -5.64
CA SER A 14 10.99 -6.70 -5.40
C SER A 14 11.80 -6.45 -4.11
N MET A 15 12.00 -5.20 -3.74
CA MET A 15 12.74 -4.85 -2.50
C MET A 15 11.99 -5.23 -1.21
N ILE A 16 10.67 -5.40 -1.25
CA ILE A 16 9.84 -5.68 -0.07
C ILE A 16 9.36 -7.14 -0.04
N VAL A 17 9.01 -7.68 -1.21
CA VAL A 17 8.44 -9.04 -1.35
C VAL A 17 9.40 -10.06 -1.94
N GLY A 18 10.54 -9.64 -2.49
CA GLY A 18 11.54 -10.52 -3.11
C GLY A 18 12.53 -11.14 -2.11
N ASP A 19 13.67 -11.58 -2.64
CA ASP A 19 14.79 -12.13 -1.87
C ASP A 19 16.12 -11.67 -2.51
N PRO A 20 16.96 -10.88 -1.81
CA PRO A 20 16.78 -10.38 -0.44
C PRO A 20 15.71 -9.29 -0.33
N ALA A 21 15.06 -9.21 0.84
CA ALA A 21 14.03 -8.21 1.14
C ALA A 21 14.43 -7.27 2.29
N ILE A 22 13.88 -6.05 2.25
CA ILE A 22 13.79 -5.18 3.41
C ILE A 22 12.66 -5.70 4.31
N MET A 23 12.98 -5.95 5.58
CA MET A 23 12.02 -6.50 6.53
C MET A 23 10.97 -5.45 6.91
N VAL A 24 9.70 -5.78 6.71
CA VAL A 24 8.58 -4.86 7.01
C VAL A 24 8.48 -4.55 8.51
N ASP A 25 8.93 -5.44 9.37
CA ASP A 25 8.97 -5.20 10.81
C ASP A 25 9.96 -4.09 11.19
N ASP A 26 11.11 -4.02 10.51
CA ASP A 26 12.06 -2.91 10.68
C ASP A 26 11.44 -1.60 10.18
N ILE A 27 10.77 -1.62 9.02
CA ILE A 27 10.06 -0.44 8.50
C ILE A 27 9.01 0.04 9.50
N ARG A 28 8.22 -0.86 10.08
CA ARG A 28 7.23 -0.53 11.12
C ARG A 28 7.89 0.13 12.33
N LYS A 29 8.94 -0.49 12.86
CA LYS A 29 9.69 0.03 14.01
C LYS A 29 10.20 1.45 13.74
N TYR A 30 10.96 1.65 12.66
CA TYR A 30 11.55 2.96 12.35
C TYR A 30 10.50 4.00 11.96
N THR A 31 9.35 3.58 11.40
CA THR A 31 8.24 4.52 11.12
C THR A 31 7.60 5.01 12.42
N VAL A 32 7.36 4.12 13.40
CA VAL A 32 6.86 4.51 14.72
C VAL A 32 7.83 5.47 15.40
N GLU A 33 9.13 5.15 15.40
CA GLU A 33 10.16 6.04 15.97
C GLU A 33 10.19 7.41 15.28
N SER A 34 9.99 7.46 13.96
CA SER A 34 9.99 8.71 13.18
C SER A 34 8.73 9.57 13.37
N LEU A 35 7.62 8.97 13.80
CA LEU A 35 6.33 9.64 14.01
C LEU A 35 6.06 9.96 15.49
N ASP A 36 6.94 9.52 16.39
CA ASP A 36 6.77 9.67 17.83
C ASP A 36 6.50 11.13 18.22
N GLY A 37 5.49 11.33 19.05
CA GLY A 37 5.04 12.66 19.48
C GLY A 37 4.22 13.48 18.48
N PHE A 38 4.00 13.00 17.25
CA PHE A 38 3.22 13.72 16.23
C PHE A 38 1.87 13.07 15.92
N VAL A 39 1.87 11.82 15.46
CA VAL A 39 0.65 11.07 15.09
C VAL A 39 0.84 9.57 15.30
N GLU A 40 -0.26 8.84 15.39
CA GLU A 40 -0.22 7.38 15.36
C GLU A 40 0.29 6.87 13.99
N SER A 41 1.14 5.84 14.04
CA SER A 41 1.64 5.19 12.83
C SER A 41 0.53 4.35 12.17
N PRO A 42 0.32 4.46 10.84
CA PRO A 42 -0.69 3.68 10.15
C PRO A 42 -0.32 2.20 10.08
N LEU A 43 -1.29 1.35 9.73
CA LEU A 43 -1.00 -0.06 9.47
C LEU A 43 -0.08 -0.19 8.24
N ILE A 44 1.12 -0.72 8.42
CA ILE A 44 2.05 -1.03 7.31
C ILE A 44 2.02 -2.53 7.02
N THR A 45 1.79 -2.94 5.77
CA THR A 45 1.70 -4.35 5.36
C THR A 45 2.34 -4.63 4.00
N LYS A 46 2.70 -5.89 3.74
CA LYS A 46 3.18 -6.35 2.42
C LYS A 46 2.04 -6.42 1.40
N ALA A 47 2.34 -6.08 0.16
CA ALA A 47 1.49 -6.34 -0.99
C ALA A 47 1.31 -7.85 -1.21
N LYS A 48 0.12 -8.27 -1.62
CA LYS A 48 -0.22 -9.68 -1.83
C LYS A 48 -0.29 -10.10 -3.31
N LEU A 49 -0.49 -9.14 -4.21
CA LEU A 49 -0.78 -9.43 -5.62
C LEU A 49 0.47 -9.60 -6.50
N GLY A 50 1.66 -9.29 -5.99
CA GLY A 50 2.91 -9.46 -6.72
C GLY A 50 2.86 -8.87 -8.13
N ASP A 51 3.31 -9.66 -9.11
CA ASP A 51 3.37 -9.26 -10.52
C ASP A 51 1.99 -9.08 -11.17
N GLU A 52 0.94 -9.66 -10.59
CA GLU A 52 -0.43 -9.52 -11.09
C GLU A 52 -1.10 -8.23 -10.63
N ALA A 53 -0.49 -7.45 -9.72
CA ALA A 53 -1.07 -6.23 -9.17
C ALA A 53 -1.52 -5.23 -10.25
N GLY A 54 -0.73 -5.11 -11.33
CA GLY A 54 -1.07 -4.25 -12.48
C GLY A 54 -2.32 -4.71 -13.22
N LEU A 55 -2.48 -6.03 -13.40
CA LEU A 55 -3.65 -6.62 -14.06
C LEU A 55 -4.92 -6.38 -13.24
N TYR A 56 -4.89 -6.69 -11.94
CA TYR A 56 -6.02 -6.42 -11.04
C TYR A 56 -6.35 -4.93 -10.97
N GLY A 57 -5.34 -4.06 -10.97
CA GLY A 57 -5.53 -2.61 -11.04
C GLY A 57 -6.24 -2.18 -12.32
N ALA A 58 -5.82 -2.68 -13.48
CA ALA A 58 -6.45 -2.39 -14.77
C ALA A 58 -7.91 -2.87 -14.81
N MET A 59 -8.19 -4.09 -14.33
CA MET A 59 -9.56 -4.61 -14.20
C MET A 59 -10.41 -3.74 -13.26
N GLY A 60 -9.84 -3.29 -12.14
CA GLY A 60 -10.51 -2.37 -11.21
C GLY A 60 -10.89 -1.04 -11.87
N ILE A 61 -10.00 -0.49 -12.70
CA ILE A 61 -10.26 0.72 -13.48
C ILE A 61 -11.39 0.49 -14.49
N LEU A 62 -11.33 -0.60 -15.27
CA LEU A 62 -12.38 -0.92 -16.25
C LEU A 62 -13.74 -1.08 -15.58
N LYS A 63 -13.81 -1.81 -14.45
CA LYS A 63 -15.05 -1.98 -13.67
C LYS A 63 -15.60 -0.64 -13.18
N LYS A 64 -14.75 0.25 -12.69
CA LYS A 64 -15.15 1.59 -12.23
C LYS A 64 -15.68 2.46 -13.39
N ARG A 65 -15.07 2.36 -14.57
CA ARG A 65 -15.49 3.12 -15.76
C ARG A 65 -16.80 2.59 -16.35
N HIS A 66 -16.98 1.27 -16.43
CA HIS A 66 -18.23 0.66 -16.89
C HIS A 66 -19.43 1.06 -16.03
N LYS A 67 -19.27 1.08 -14.71
CA LYS A 67 -20.34 1.47 -13.79
C LYS A 67 -20.76 2.93 -13.96
N LYS A 68 -19.84 3.80 -14.39
CA LYS A 68 -20.14 5.23 -14.60
C LYS A 68 -21.03 5.48 -15.82
N CYS A 69 -20.93 4.67 -16.88
CA CYS A 69 -21.78 4.80 -18.08
C CYS A 69 -23.19 4.18 -17.94
N SER A 70 -23.44 3.37 -16.91
CA SER A 70 -24.75 2.74 -16.67
C SER A 70 -25.64 3.50 -15.68
N ASP A 71 -25.09 4.54 -15.05
CA ASP A 71 -25.77 5.36 -14.02
C ASP A 71 -26.08 6.80 -14.53
N ASP A 72 -25.83 7.09 -15.82
CA ASP A 72 -26.23 8.30 -16.57
C ASP A 72 -27.34 7.94 -17.58
#